data_AF-A0A1N7J5I3-F1
#
_entry.id   AF-A0A1N7J5I3-F1
#
_cell.length_a   1.000
_cell.length_b   1.000
_cell.length_c   1.000
_cell.angle_alpha   90.00
_cell.angle_beta   90.00
_cell.angle_gamma   90.00
#
_symmetry.space_group_name_H-M   'P 1'
#
loop_
_entity.id
_entity.type
_entity.pdbx_description
1 polymer ?
#
loop_
_entity_poly.entity_id
_entity_poly.type
_entity_poly.pdbx_seq_one_letter_code
_entity_poly.pdbx_strand_id
1 'polypeptide(L)'
;MLINDGDTLYRYARPDILPEGQDELPLSIFNDPEMSCDWMKYQKSPKCSPQVLHGKNMVISITICEEIRNPRNPKRVGEVVSDWMQQVLYDPVDIVVNDPFTPNKSHSLIKGKKKCAVTTAIRKNSTFEVFLVVT
;
A
#
# COMPACT_ATOMS: atom_id res chain seq x y z
N MET A 1 -4.57 -1.47 -16.98
CA MET A 1 -5.95 -1.58 -16.43
C MET A 1 -6.09 -0.51 -15.36
N LEU A 2 -7.26 0.13 -15.23
CA LEU A 2 -7.47 1.13 -14.18
C LEU A 2 -7.83 0.44 -12.86
N ILE A 3 -7.14 0.80 -11.79
CA ILE A 3 -7.58 0.56 -10.41
C ILE A 3 -8.54 1.70 -10.09
N ASN A 4 -9.73 1.42 -9.58
CA ASN A 4 -10.78 2.40 -9.30
C ASN A 4 -10.87 2.72 -7.80
N ASP A 5 -11.70 3.70 -7.45
CA ASP A 5 -12.08 3.91 -6.06
C ASP A 5 -12.93 2.73 -5.56
N GLY A 6 -12.73 2.37 -4.29
CA GLY A 6 -13.27 1.17 -3.67
C GLY A 6 -12.42 -0.09 -3.89
N ASP A 7 -11.44 -0.09 -4.81
CA ASP A 7 -10.50 -1.20 -4.94
C ASP A 7 -9.57 -1.27 -3.73
N THR A 8 -9.22 -2.50 -3.32
CA THR A 8 -8.27 -2.75 -2.23
C THR A 8 -6.91 -3.16 -2.77
N LEU A 9 -5.84 -2.52 -2.28
CA LEU A 9 -4.46 -2.91 -2.50
C LEU A 9 -3.83 -3.42 -1.20
N TYR A 10 -2.95 -4.43 -1.32
CA TYR A 10 -2.22 -5.00 -0.20
C TYR A 10 -0.77 -4.53 -0.21
N ARG A 11 -0.33 -3.98 0.91
CA ARG A 11 1.08 -3.70 1.18
C ARG A 11 1.58 -4.64 2.26
N TYR A 12 2.79 -5.13 2.10
CA TYR A 12 3.40 -6.09 3.03
C TYR A 12 4.54 -5.43 3.78
N ALA A 13 4.57 -5.64 5.09
CA ALA A 13 5.63 -5.13 5.94
C ALA A 13 5.96 -6.15 7.04
N ARG A 14 7.08 -5.91 7.71
CA ARG A 14 7.45 -6.65 8.90
C ARG A 14 6.66 -6.09 10.10
N PRO A 15 6.25 -6.93 11.07
CA PRO A 15 5.49 -6.48 12.25
C PRO A 15 6.29 -5.58 13.20
N ASP A 16 7.63 -5.69 13.17
CA ASP A 16 8.55 -4.87 13.98
C ASP A 16 8.45 -3.35 13.70
N ILE A 17 7.80 -2.97 12.60
CA ILE A 17 7.50 -1.57 12.30
C ILE A 17 6.41 -0.97 13.19
N LEU A 18 5.62 -1.80 13.88
CA LEU A 18 4.68 -1.39 14.92
C LEU A 18 5.37 -1.57 16.28
N PRO A 19 5.83 -0.50 16.94
CA PRO A 19 6.33 -0.57 18.30
C PRO A 19 5.26 -1.10 19.25
N GLU A 20 5.69 -1.78 20.33
CA GLU A 20 4.77 -2.26 21.36
C GLU A 20 3.90 -1.12 21.90
N GLY A 21 2.57 -1.35 21.93
CA GLY A 21 1.60 -0.38 22.42
C GLY A 21 1.12 0.67 21.40
N GLN A 22 1.49 0.58 20.12
CA GLN A 22 0.85 1.36 19.06
C GLN A 22 -0.31 0.60 18.41
N ASP A 23 -1.48 1.25 18.39
CA ASP A 23 -2.69 0.75 17.71
C ASP A 23 -2.81 1.25 16.25
N GLU A 24 -1.98 2.22 15.85
CA GLU A 24 -2.01 2.83 14.51
C GLU A 24 -0.76 2.53 13.70
N LEU A 25 -0.93 2.33 12.39
CA LEU A 25 0.19 2.23 11.45
C LEU A 25 1.05 3.53 11.46
N PRO A 26 2.38 3.43 11.53
CA PRO A 26 3.23 4.61 11.45
C PRO A 26 3.18 5.19 10.04
N LEU A 27 3.10 6.52 9.92
CA LEU A 27 3.01 7.18 8.60
C LEU A 27 4.23 6.90 7.71
N SER A 28 5.40 6.63 8.31
CA SER A 28 6.64 6.36 7.60
C SER A 28 6.57 5.16 6.65
N ILE A 29 5.70 4.19 6.94
CA ILE A 29 5.49 3.01 6.09
C ILE A 29 4.91 3.36 4.72
N PHE A 30 4.34 4.55 4.55
CA PHE A 30 3.72 5.01 3.30
C PHE A 30 4.55 6.04 2.56
N ASN A 31 5.80 6.30 2.96
CA ASN A 31 6.63 7.37 2.41
C ASN A 31 7.25 7.04 1.04
N ASP A 32 7.15 5.80 0.56
CA ASP A 32 7.72 5.38 -0.72
C ASP A 32 7.10 6.14 -1.90
N PRO A 33 7.89 6.90 -2.69
CA PRO A 33 7.36 7.61 -3.86
C PRO A 33 6.66 6.67 -4.85
N GLU A 34 7.20 5.46 -5.01
CA GLU A 34 6.63 4.36 -5.77
C GLU A 34 6.25 3.22 -4.83
N MET A 35 5.10 3.35 -4.18
CA MET A 35 4.67 2.40 -3.17
C MET A 35 4.13 1.11 -3.81
N SER A 36 4.94 0.06 -3.80
CA SER A 36 4.59 -1.28 -4.28
C SER A 36 3.49 -1.92 -3.42
N CYS A 37 2.47 -2.44 -4.10
CA CYS A 37 1.31 -3.12 -3.54
C CYS A 37 0.85 -4.28 -4.44
N ASP A 38 0.02 -5.17 -3.93
CA ASP A 38 -0.72 -6.18 -4.70
C ASP A 38 -2.20 -5.82 -4.78
N TRP A 39 -2.79 -5.81 -5.98
CA TRP A 39 -4.21 -5.57 -6.14
C TRP A 39 -5.03 -6.80 -5.77
N MET A 40 -5.98 -6.63 -4.85
CA MET A 40 -6.93 -7.67 -4.41
C MET A 40 -7.68 -8.34 -5.58
N LYS A 41 -7.84 -7.64 -6.71
CA LYS A 41 -8.43 -8.23 -7.92
C LYS A 41 -7.71 -9.51 -8.35
N TYR A 42 -6.38 -9.53 -8.26
CA TYR A 42 -5.53 -10.64 -8.69
C TYR A 42 -4.92 -11.42 -7.52
N GLN A 43 -4.71 -10.78 -6.37
CA GLN A 43 -4.26 -11.45 -5.15
C GLN A 43 -5.43 -11.69 -4.20
N LYS A 44 -6.07 -12.86 -4.24
CA LYS A 44 -7.22 -13.17 -3.37
C LYS A 44 -6.82 -13.61 -1.97
N SER A 45 -5.58 -14.08 -1.82
CA SER A 45 -5.07 -14.66 -0.58
C SER A 45 -3.75 -13.98 -0.21
N PRO A 46 -3.78 -12.74 0.33
CA PRO A 46 -2.55 -11.99 0.61
C PRO A 46 -1.60 -12.70 1.58
N LYS A 47 -2.12 -13.53 2.50
CA LYS A 47 -1.32 -14.39 3.39
C LYS A 47 -0.43 -15.42 2.65
N CYS A 48 -0.75 -15.73 1.40
CA CYS A 48 0.02 -16.64 0.56
C CYS A 48 1.02 -15.90 -0.35
N SER A 49 1.13 -14.57 -0.22
CA SER A 49 2.09 -13.79 -1.00
C SER A 49 3.52 -14.23 -0.66
N PRO A 50 4.44 -14.27 -1.65
CA PRO A 50 5.86 -14.46 -1.40
C PRO A 50 6.40 -13.47 -0.36
N GLN A 51 5.86 -12.25 -0.28
CA GLN A 51 6.25 -11.26 0.73
C GLN A 51 6.06 -11.77 2.17
N VAL A 52 4.94 -12.45 2.44
CA VAL A 52 4.63 -13.03 3.76
C VAL A 52 5.57 -14.19 4.07
N LEU A 53 5.82 -15.06 3.09
CA LEU A 53 6.74 -16.20 3.22
C LEU A 53 8.18 -15.74 3.50
N HIS A 54 8.56 -14.54 3.05
CA HIS A 54 9.87 -13.92 3.29
C HIS A 54 9.88 -13.00 4.52
N GLY A 55 8.93 -13.17 5.44
CA GLY A 55 8.92 -12.50 6.74
C GLY A 55 8.25 -11.12 6.77
N LYS A 56 7.62 -10.66 5.68
CA LYS A 56 6.72 -9.49 5.71
C LYS A 56 5.29 -9.94 6.02
N ASN A 57 5.12 -10.51 7.21
CA ASN A 57 3.89 -11.13 7.68
C ASN A 57 2.84 -10.17 8.24
N MET A 58 3.06 -8.85 8.14
CA MET A 58 1.99 -7.86 8.32
C MET A 58 1.42 -7.46 6.96
N VAL A 59 0.13 -7.70 6.76
CA VAL A 59 -0.61 -7.30 5.55
C VAL A 59 -1.43 -6.07 5.86
N ILE A 60 -1.18 -5.01 5.10
CA ILE A 60 -1.91 -3.74 5.17
C ILE A 60 -2.86 -3.68 3.98
N SER A 61 -4.15 -3.58 4.24
CA SER A 61 -5.20 -3.45 3.23
C SER A 61 -5.56 -1.98 3.06
N ILE A 62 -5.25 -1.40 1.91
CA ILE A 62 -5.47 0.00 1.56
C ILE A 62 -6.68 0.07 0.63
N THR A 63 -7.75 0.74 1.05
CA THR A 63 -8.91 1.00 0.19
C THR A 63 -8.67 2.30 -0.59
N ILE A 64 -8.63 2.21 -1.92
CA ILE A 64 -8.40 3.36 -2.77
C ILE A 64 -9.62 4.26 -2.78
N CYS A 65 -9.41 5.56 -2.61
CA CYS A 65 -10.46 6.57 -2.62
C CYS A 65 -9.93 7.90 -3.14
N GLU A 66 -10.84 8.82 -3.40
CA GLU A 66 -10.55 10.18 -3.87
C GLU A 66 -9.55 10.93 -2.97
N GLU A 67 -9.57 10.73 -1.65
CA GLU A 67 -8.61 11.40 -0.75
C GLU A 67 -7.17 10.92 -0.95
N ILE A 68 -6.98 9.66 -1.38
CA ILE A 68 -5.65 9.13 -1.72
C ILE A 68 -5.21 9.67 -3.08
N ARG A 69 -6.10 9.72 -4.07
CA ARG A 69 -5.78 10.20 -5.43
C ARG A 69 -5.53 11.69 -5.46
N ASN A 70 -6.40 12.46 -4.81
CA ASN A 70 -6.45 13.91 -4.84
C ASN A 70 -6.45 14.48 -3.41
N PRO A 71 -5.34 14.32 -2.66
CA PRO A 71 -5.26 14.76 -1.29
C PRO A 71 -5.40 16.29 -1.19
N ARG A 72 -6.26 16.71 -0.25
CA ARG A 72 -6.59 18.13 -0.03
C ARG A 72 -5.60 18.79 0.94
N ASN A 73 -5.41 20.10 0.78
CA ASN A 73 -4.60 20.88 1.69
C ASN A 73 -5.28 21.00 3.07
N PRO A 74 -4.69 20.47 4.16
CA PRO A 74 -5.30 20.59 5.48
C PRO A 74 -5.29 22.03 6.01
N LYS A 75 -4.40 22.90 5.49
CA LYS A 75 -4.31 24.32 5.88
C LYS A 75 -5.29 25.22 5.12
N ARG A 76 -5.84 24.74 3.99
CA ARG A 76 -6.74 25.50 3.12
C ARG A 76 -7.82 24.55 2.61
N VAL A 77 -8.97 24.61 3.28
CA VAL A 77 -10.11 23.72 3.02
C VAL A 77 -10.52 23.80 1.54
N GLY A 78 -10.59 22.66 0.87
CA GLY A 78 -11.06 22.53 -0.51
C GLY A 78 -9.99 22.75 -1.60
N GLU A 79 -8.78 23.21 -1.26
CA GLU A 79 -7.68 23.32 -2.23
C GLU A 79 -7.07 21.95 -2.52
N VAL A 80 -7.16 21.53 -3.78
CA VAL A 80 -6.42 20.37 -4.31
C VAL A 80 -5.04 20.86 -4.76
N VAL A 81 -4.00 20.19 -4.31
CA VAL A 81 -2.62 20.50 -4.71
C VAL A 81 -2.21 19.46 -5.76
N SER A 82 -2.09 19.87 -7.02
CA SER A 82 -1.75 18.98 -8.16
C SER A 82 -0.49 18.16 -7.91
N ASP A 83 0.52 18.75 -7.28
CA ASP A 83 1.79 18.10 -6.95
C ASP A 83 1.67 16.94 -5.94
N TRP A 84 0.53 16.86 -5.25
CA TRP A 84 0.25 15.80 -4.27
C TRP A 84 -0.66 14.71 -4.85
N MET A 85 -1.10 14.86 -6.10
CA MET A 85 -1.89 13.84 -6.78
C MET A 85 -1.14 12.50 -6.81
N GLN A 86 -1.83 11.41 -6.51
CA GLN A 86 -1.29 10.06 -6.58
C GLN A 86 -1.83 9.32 -7.80
N GLN A 87 -0.94 8.72 -8.56
CA GLN A 87 -1.30 7.81 -9.65
C GLN A 87 -1.39 6.39 -9.09
N VAL A 88 -2.55 5.76 -9.22
CA VAL A 88 -2.77 4.37 -8.79
C VAL A 88 -2.82 3.49 -10.03
N LEU A 89 -1.80 2.66 -10.22
CA LEU A 89 -1.51 1.96 -11.47
C LEU A 89 -1.50 0.44 -11.26
N TYR A 90 -2.12 -0.29 -12.18
CA TYR A 90 -1.89 -1.73 -12.33
C TYR A 90 -0.61 -1.93 -13.14
N ASP A 91 0.38 -2.59 -12.54
CA ASP A 91 1.75 -2.68 -13.04
C ASP A 91 2.31 -4.08 -12.82
N PRO A 92 1.75 -5.14 -13.45
CA PRO A 92 2.20 -6.51 -13.23
C PRO A 92 3.69 -6.64 -13.57
N VAL A 93 4.43 -7.37 -12.74
CA VAL A 93 5.89 -7.53 -12.90
C VAL A 93 6.17 -8.90 -13.49
N ASP A 94 6.98 -8.90 -14.56
CA ASP A 94 7.43 -10.11 -15.24
C ASP A 94 8.51 -10.85 -14.44
N ILE A 95 8.81 -12.08 -14.86
CA ILE A 95 9.83 -12.93 -14.21
C ILE A 95 11.19 -12.23 -14.25
N VAL A 96 11.83 -12.11 -13.09
CA VAL A 96 13.21 -11.67 -12.91
C VAL A 96 14.03 -12.82 -12.32
N VAL A 97 15.18 -13.12 -12.93
CA VAL A 97 16.03 -14.22 -12.51
C VAL A 97 16.52 -13.99 -11.07
N ASN A 98 16.38 -15.00 -10.22
CA ASN A 98 16.74 -14.98 -8.79
C ASN A 98 15.90 -14.05 -7.88
N ASP A 99 14.78 -13.50 -8.35
CA ASP A 99 13.87 -12.70 -7.51
C ASP A 99 12.61 -13.52 -7.13
N PRO A 100 12.43 -13.89 -5.85
CA PRO A 100 11.28 -14.67 -5.41
C PRO A 100 9.95 -13.89 -5.42
N PHE A 101 9.99 -12.57 -5.63
CA PHE A 101 8.81 -11.71 -5.69
C PHE A 101 8.28 -11.56 -7.12
N THR A 102 8.88 -12.25 -8.10
CA THR A 102 8.45 -12.23 -9.49
C THR A 102 8.27 -13.65 -10.04
N PRO A 103 7.34 -13.89 -10.97
CA PRO A 103 6.40 -12.92 -11.54
C PRO A 103 5.33 -12.52 -10.53
N ASN A 104 4.85 -11.28 -10.63
CA ASN A 104 3.77 -10.79 -9.78
C ASN A 104 2.68 -10.14 -10.63
N LYS A 105 1.69 -10.95 -11.00
CA LYS A 105 0.52 -10.50 -11.76
C LYS A 105 -0.37 -9.54 -10.94
N SER A 106 -0.32 -9.58 -9.62
CA SER A 106 -1.09 -8.65 -8.79
C SER A 106 -0.41 -7.31 -8.59
N HIS A 107 0.84 -7.15 -9.00
CA HIS A 107 1.59 -5.93 -8.70
C HIS A 107 0.89 -4.67 -9.20
N SER A 108 0.96 -3.65 -8.34
CA SER A 108 0.34 -2.35 -8.50
C SER A 108 1.15 -1.30 -7.76
N LEU A 109 0.97 -0.04 -8.14
CA LEU A 109 1.73 1.08 -7.60
C LEU A 109 0.80 2.22 -7.20
N ILE A 110 1.08 2.81 -6.03
CA ILE A 110 0.62 4.17 -5.70
C ILE A 110 1.82 5.10 -5.88
N LYS A 111 1.91 5.77 -7.03
CA LYS A 111 2.98 6.70 -7.38
C LYS A 111 2.65 8.14 -7.03
N GLY A 112 3.63 8.90 -6.58
CA GLY A 112 3.50 10.33 -6.31
C GLY A 112 4.18 10.75 -5.02
N LYS A 113 4.23 12.06 -4.78
CA LYS A 113 4.91 12.63 -3.62
C LYS A 113 4.16 12.28 -2.33
N LYS A 114 4.79 11.51 -1.44
CA LYS A 114 4.20 11.06 -0.17
C LYS A 114 4.32 12.13 0.93
N LYS A 115 3.56 13.21 0.78
CA LYS A 115 3.44 14.23 1.85
C LYS A 115 2.59 13.72 3.00
N CYS A 116 2.68 14.38 4.16
CA CYS A 116 1.91 14.04 5.36
C CYS A 116 0.40 13.91 5.09
N ALA A 117 -0.18 14.80 4.27
CA ALA A 117 -1.60 14.70 3.88
C ALA A 117 -1.90 13.39 3.12
N VAL A 118 -1.01 12.99 2.21
CA VAL A 118 -1.15 11.75 1.42
C VAL A 118 -1.01 10.52 2.30
N THR A 119 0.05 10.45 3.12
CA THR A 119 0.28 9.29 4.00
C THR A 119 -0.78 9.17 5.09
N THR A 120 -1.31 10.30 5.56
CA THR A 120 -2.47 10.33 6.46
C THR A 120 -3.73 9.79 5.77
N ALA A 121 -4.00 10.20 4.53
CA ALA A 121 -5.13 9.69 3.75
C ALA A 121 -5.01 8.18 3.53
N ILE A 122 -3.82 7.70 3.14
CA ILE A 122 -3.54 6.26 2.99
C ILE A 122 -3.80 5.53 4.31
N ARG A 123 -3.21 5.99 5.42
CA ARG A 123 -3.37 5.37 6.73
C ARG A 123 -4.84 5.30 7.18
N LYS A 124 -5.60 6.39 7.04
CA LYS A 124 -7.02 6.44 7.43
C LYS A 124 -7.89 5.45 6.65
N ASN A 125 -7.47 5.13 5.43
CA ASN A 125 -8.14 4.17 4.55
C ASN A 125 -7.41 2.82 4.54
N SER A 126 -6.61 2.53 5.58
CA SER A 126 -5.88 1.27 5.73
C SER A 126 -6.33 0.50 6.98
N THR A 127 -6.41 -0.81 6.84
CA THR A 127 -6.43 -1.76 7.97
C THR A 127 -5.21 -2.65 7.89
N PHE A 128 -4.87 -3.35 8.98
CA PHE A 128 -3.77 -4.32 8.94
C PHE A 128 -4.06 -5.56 9.77
N GLU A 129 -3.42 -6.66 9.41
CA GLU A 129 -3.43 -7.92 10.12
C GLU A 129 -2.00 -8.48 10.16
N VAL A 130 -1.61 -9.06 11.29
CA VAL A 130 -0.32 -9.73 11.47
C VAL A 130 -0.55 -11.24 11.50
N PHE A 131 0.10 -11.96 10.60
CA PHE A 131 0.05 -13.41 10.53
C PHE A 131 1.22 -14.02 11.30
N LEU A 132 0.95 -14.97 12.18
CA LEU A 132 2.01 -15.80 12.76
C LEU A 132 2.43 -16.84 11.71
N VAL A 133 3.63 -16.71 11.17
CA VAL A 133 4.22 -17.77 10.35
C VAL A 133 4.72 -18.83 11.33
N VAL A 134 3.98 -19.93 11.47
CA VAL A 134 4.43 -21.09 12.23
C VAL A 134 5.55 -21.73 11.40
N THR A 135 6.80 -21.49 11.80
CA THR A 135 7.99 -22.14 11.26
C THR A 135 8.10 -23.57 11.75
#